data_AF-A0A6I3ZTM7-F1
#
_entry.id   AF-A0A6I3ZTM7-F1
#
_cell.length_a   1.000
_cell.length_b   1.000
_cell.length_c   1.000
_cell.angle_alpha   90.00
_cell.angle_beta   90.00
_cell.angle_gamma   90.00
#
_symmetry.space_group_name_H-M   'P 1'
#
loop_
_entity.id
_entity.type
_entity.pdbx_description
1 polymer ?
#
loop_
_entity_poly.entity_id
_entity_poly.type
_entity_poly.pdbx_seq_one_letter_code
_entity_poly.pdbx_strand_id
1 'polypeptide(L)'
;MTGSDEYSVDDDDQLTQEDMLIDRGVDDLLDEGYEPPDAWRDPRDNETLDELLAEEEPDPTMQLDPVDDPDEQWGEDEVGDQRSGRLVAGEQDGELLAGDVGIDGSAASAEEAAVHIIDP
;
A
#
# COMPACT_ATOMS: atom_id res chain seq x y z
N MET A 1 -17.72 26.10 -30.34
CA MET A 1 -16.46 25.79 -29.62
C MET A 1 -16.25 26.98 -28.70
N THR A 2 -16.35 26.94 -27.38
CA THR A 2 -16.21 25.90 -26.34
C THR A 2 -17.11 26.39 -25.18
N GLY A 3 -17.90 25.60 -24.44
CA GLY A 3 -17.51 24.42 -23.68
C GLY A 3 -16.82 24.87 -22.39
N SER A 4 -17.61 25.24 -21.37
CA SER A 4 -17.20 25.30 -19.97
C SER A 4 -18.45 25.10 -19.11
N ASP A 5 -18.71 23.82 -18.86
CA ASP A 5 -19.48 23.25 -17.77
C ASP A 5 -19.54 24.16 -16.53
N GLU A 6 -20.76 24.51 -16.14
CA GLU A 6 -21.32 24.31 -14.80
C GLU A 6 -20.30 24.05 -13.66
N TYR A 7 -19.52 25.08 -13.31
CA TYR A 7 -19.01 25.24 -11.96
C TYR A 7 -19.97 26.19 -11.25
N SER A 8 -20.95 25.61 -10.55
CA SER A 8 -21.71 26.33 -9.53
C SER A 8 -20.72 26.97 -8.58
N VAL A 9 -20.68 28.31 -8.54
CA VAL A 9 -19.98 29.11 -7.51
C VAL A 9 -20.79 29.14 -6.20
N ASP A 10 -21.95 28.49 -6.16
CA ASP A 10 -22.67 28.26 -4.91
C ASP A 10 -22.07 27.03 -4.21
N ASP A 11 -20.88 27.21 -3.63
CA ASP A 11 -20.41 26.41 -2.48
C ASP A 11 -21.13 26.92 -1.22
N ASP A 12 -22.47 26.85 -1.22
CA ASP A 12 -23.33 27.16 -0.06
C ASP A 12 -23.25 26.08 1.05
N ASP A 13 -22.43 25.03 0.86
CA ASP A 13 -22.25 23.94 1.84
C ASP A 13 -21.32 24.34 3.01
N GLN A 14 -20.56 25.43 2.90
CA GLN A 14 -19.69 25.91 3.97
C GLN A 14 -20.37 27.00 4.81
N LEU A 15 -20.40 26.81 6.13
CA LEU A 15 -20.91 27.83 7.06
C LEU A 15 -20.01 29.07 7.05
N THR A 16 -20.61 30.25 7.02
CA THR A 16 -19.87 31.51 7.07
C THR A 16 -19.25 31.75 8.46
N GLN A 17 -18.28 32.66 8.54
CA GLN A 17 -17.69 33.09 9.83
C GLN A 17 -18.75 33.69 10.78
N GLU A 18 -19.72 34.41 10.22
CA GLU A 18 -20.84 35.00 10.96
C GLU A 18 -21.76 33.92 11.53
N ASP A 19 -21.99 32.83 10.79
CA ASP A 19 -22.81 31.70 11.24
C ASP A 19 -22.11 30.84 12.30
N MET A 20 -20.79 30.67 12.19
CA MET A 20 -19.99 29.92 13.17
C MET A 20 -19.61 30.73 14.39
N LEU A 21 -19.77 32.07 14.36
CA LEU A 21 -19.30 33.00 15.41
C LEU A 21 -17.80 32.81 15.74
N ILE A 22 -17.01 32.42 14.76
CA ILE A 22 -15.57 32.18 14.88
C ILE A 22 -14.86 33.15 13.92
N ASP A 23 -14.05 34.04 14.47
CA ASP A 23 -13.19 34.96 13.71
C ASP A 23 -11.77 34.38 13.67
N ARG A 24 -11.31 34.03 12.46
CA ARG A 24 -9.97 33.48 12.22
C ARG A 24 -9.03 34.48 11.54
N GLY A 25 -9.47 35.73 11.35
CA GLY A 25 -8.65 36.83 10.83
C GLY A 25 -8.48 36.85 9.30
N VAL A 26 -9.35 36.18 8.56
CA VAL A 26 -9.43 36.18 7.09
C VAL A 26 -10.82 36.64 6.65
N ASP A 27 -10.95 37.23 5.45
CA ASP A 27 -12.25 37.68 4.94
C ASP A 27 -13.10 36.48 4.45
N ASP A 28 -12.46 35.48 3.82
CA ASP A 28 -13.04 34.20 3.44
C ASP A 28 -12.33 33.05 4.18
N LEU A 29 -13.09 32.04 4.66
CA LEU A 29 -12.51 30.83 5.25
C LEU A 29 -11.64 30.06 4.27
N LEU A 30 -11.91 30.16 2.97
CA LEU A 30 -11.11 29.54 1.92
C LEU A 30 -9.76 30.24 1.70
N ASP A 31 -9.57 31.45 2.24
CA ASP A 31 -8.29 32.17 2.16
C ASP A 31 -7.27 31.69 3.20
N GLU A 32 -7.67 30.86 4.17
CA GLU A 32 -6.75 30.31 5.16
C GLU A 32 -5.92 29.16 4.57
N GLY A 33 -4.60 29.33 4.55
CA GLY A 33 -3.66 28.26 4.22
C GLY A 33 -3.39 27.34 5.41
N TYR A 34 -3.46 26.03 5.20
CA TYR A 34 -2.94 25.04 6.16
C TYR A 34 -1.48 24.72 5.84
N GLU A 35 -0.57 25.05 6.77
CA GLU A 35 0.82 24.63 6.71
C GLU A 35 1.01 23.38 7.60
N PRO A 36 1.22 22.19 7.01
CA PRO A 36 1.50 21.00 7.80
C PRO A 36 2.82 21.20 8.57
N PRO A 37 2.99 20.54 9.73
CA PRO A 37 4.22 20.68 10.50
C PRO A 37 5.44 20.27 9.67
N ASP A 38 6.50 21.08 9.73
CA ASP A 38 7.78 20.85 9.03
C ASP A 38 8.43 19.51 9.40
N ALA A 39 8.17 19.05 10.62
CA ALA A 39 8.60 17.77 11.12
C ALA A 39 7.44 16.79 11.11
N TRP A 40 7.72 15.57 10.69
CA TRP A 40 6.81 14.46 10.90
C TRP A 40 6.58 14.36 12.41
N ARG A 41 5.32 14.16 12.82
CA ARG A 41 5.07 13.73 14.19
C ARG A 41 5.82 12.42 14.36
N ASP A 42 6.75 12.39 15.31
CA ASP A 42 7.38 11.15 15.77
C ASP A 42 6.25 10.11 15.94
N PRO A 43 6.37 8.88 15.41
CA PRO A 43 5.46 7.81 15.79
C PRO A 43 5.24 7.88 17.30
N ARG A 44 3.97 7.80 17.70
CA ARG A 44 3.58 7.94 19.09
C ARG A 44 4.40 6.96 19.90
N ASP A 45 5.15 7.51 20.84
CA ASP A 45 5.85 6.83 21.92
C ASP A 45 6.78 5.68 21.48
N ASN A 46 7.64 5.24 22.39
CA ASN A 46 8.60 4.17 22.11
C ASN A 46 7.89 2.79 22.12
N GLU A 47 6.78 2.69 21.41
CA GLU A 47 5.90 1.53 21.38
C GLU A 47 6.58 0.41 20.60
N THR A 48 6.50 -0.78 21.16
CA THR A 48 6.92 -2.01 20.52
C THR A 48 5.94 -2.39 19.42
N LEU A 49 6.38 -3.21 18.46
CA LEU A 49 5.50 -3.74 17.42
C LEU A 49 4.28 -4.47 18.03
N ASP A 50 4.48 -5.15 19.16
CA ASP A 50 3.41 -5.87 19.86
C ASP A 50 2.36 -4.92 20.44
N GLU A 51 2.77 -3.75 20.93
CA GLU A 51 1.86 -2.72 21.45
C GLU A 51 1.03 -2.12 20.31
N LEU A 52 1.66 -1.79 19.18
CA LEU A 52 0.95 -1.28 17.99
C LEU A 52 -0.08 -2.29 17.44
N LEU A 53 0.27 -3.58 17.41
CA LEU A 53 -0.65 -4.64 16.98
C LEU A 53 -1.81 -4.85 17.96
N ALA A 54 -1.60 -4.57 19.25
CA ALA A 54 -2.67 -4.66 20.24
C ALA A 54 -3.70 -3.52 20.13
N GLU A 55 -3.31 -2.38 19.55
CA GLU A 55 -4.21 -1.25 19.28
C GLU A 55 -4.93 -1.37 17.92
N GLU A 56 -4.41 -2.18 17.00
CA GLU A 56 -4.99 -2.36 15.68
C GLU A 56 -6.32 -3.14 15.76
N GLU A 57 -7.40 -2.51 15.31
CA GLU A 57 -8.67 -3.20 15.06
C GLU A 57 -8.67 -3.73 13.60
N PRO A 58 -8.88 -5.04 13.39
CA PRO A 58 -8.86 -5.62 12.06
C PRO A 58 -9.99 -5.07 11.19
N ASP A 59 -9.68 -4.72 9.94
CA ASP A 59 -10.66 -4.21 8.99
C ASP A 59 -11.74 -5.27 8.71
N PRO A 60 -13.04 -4.99 8.96
CA PRO A 60 -14.10 -5.94 8.70
C PRO A 60 -14.23 -6.35 7.22
N THR A 61 -13.77 -5.51 6.28
CA THR A 61 -13.74 -5.82 4.84
C THR A 61 -12.64 -6.80 4.46
N MET A 62 -11.62 -6.94 5.31
CA MET A 62 -10.52 -7.89 5.15
C MET A 62 -10.80 -9.23 5.84
N GLN A 63 -11.99 -9.40 6.44
CA GLN A 63 -12.44 -10.71 6.91
C GLN A 63 -12.71 -11.59 5.68
N LEU A 64 -11.75 -12.44 5.36
CA LEU A 64 -11.96 -13.51 4.39
C LEU A 64 -12.99 -14.47 4.98
N ASP A 65 -14.10 -14.68 4.28
CA ASP A 65 -15.03 -15.77 4.58
C ASP A 65 -14.22 -17.08 4.49
N PRO A 66 -14.34 -18.01 5.46
CA PRO A 66 -13.87 -19.37 5.25
C PRO A 66 -14.34 -19.86 3.88
N VAL A 67 -13.39 -20.34 3.09
CA VAL A 67 -13.66 -20.87 1.77
C VAL A 67 -14.48 -22.14 1.95
N ASP A 68 -15.78 -22.04 1.69
CA ASP A 68 -16.74 -23.14 1.88
C ASP A 68 -16.60 -24.25 0.83
N ASP A 69 -15.92 -23.98 -0.29
CA ASP A 69 -15.67 -24.95 -1.37
C ASP A 69 -14.33 -24.63 -2.07
N PRO A 70 -13.20 -25.14 -1.54
CA PRO A 70 -11.94 -25.05 -2.25
C PRO A 70 -12.07 -25.77 -3.59
N ASP A 71 -11.91 -25.03 -4.70
CA ASP A 71 -11.77 -25.61 -6.04
C ASP A 71 -10.58 -26.58 -6.10
N GLU A 72 -10.48 -27.35 -7.19
CA GLU A 72 -9.40 -28.35 -7.37
C GLU A 72 -8.00 -27.72 -7.32
N GLN A 73 -7.92 -26.37 -7.42
CA GLN A 73 -6.70 -25.58 -7.37
C GLN A 73 -6.36 -25.02 -5.98
N TRP A 74 -7.22 -25.25 -4.99
CA TRP A 74 -6.98 -24.77 -3.64
C TRP A 74 -5.95 -25.67 -2.95
N GLY A 75 -4.74 -25.14 -2.77
CA GLY A 75 -3.65 -25.84 -2.10
C GLY A 75 -2.85 -26.77 -3.01
N GLU A 76 -2.96 -26.64 -4.34
CA GLU A 76 -1.95 -27.22 -5.22
C GLU A 76 -0.67 -26.37 -5.13
N ASP A 77 0.39 -27.00 -4.62
CA ASP A 77 1.73 -26.44 -4.38
C ASP A 77 2.51 -26.22 -5.70
N GLU A 78 1.78 -25.88 -6.77
CA GLU A 78 2.36 -25.56 -8.08
C GLU A 78 3.04 -24.19 -8.08
N VAL A 79 2.83 -23.40 -7.03
CA VAL A 79 3.55 -22.17 -6.73
C VAL A 79 4.12 -22.30 -5.33
N GLY A 80 5.45 -22.44 -5.21
CA GLY A 80 6.07 -22.55 -3.90
C GLY A 80 6.00 -21.23 -3.11
N ASP A 81 5.98 -21.33 -1.78
CA ASP A 81 5.88 -20.16 -0.90
C ASP A 81 7.14 -19.27 -0.91
N GLN A 82 8.29 -19.86 -1.25
CA GLN A 82 9.57 -19.15 -1.24
C GLN A 82 9.89 -18.58 -2.62
N ARG A 83 10.01 -17.26 -2.72
CA ARG A 83 10.54 -16.61 -3.92
C ARG A 83 12.01 -16.99 -4.16
N SER A 84 12.40 -17.10 -5.42
CA SER A 84 13.80 -17.22 -5.84
C SER A 84 14.56 -15.92 -5.59
N GLY A 85 15.87 -16.03 -5.36
CA GLY A 85 16.80 -14.91 -5.28
C GLY A 85 17.38 -14.49 -6.62
N ARG A 86 18.57 -13.89 -6.58
CA ARG A 86 19.29 -13.50 -7.80
C ARG A 86 19.73 -14.76 -8.55
N LEU A 87 19.39 -14.82 -9.83
CA LEU A 87 19.70 -15.94 -10.71
C LEU A 87 20.94 -15.64 -11.56
N VAL A 88 21.93 -16.50 -11.46
CA VAL A 88 23.14 -16.43 -12.29
C VAL A 88 23.10 -17.52 -13.33
N ALA A 89 23.07 -17.12 -14.60
CA ALA A 89 23.09 -18.05 -15.72
C ALA A 89 24.40 -18.87 -15.76
N GLY A 90 24.26 -20.15 -16.06
CA GLY A 90 25.34 -21.10 -16.26
C GLY A 90 24.95 -22.14 -17.31
N GLU A 91 25.91 -22.98 -17.70
CA GLU A 91 25.67 -24.11 -18.58
C GLU A 91 26.10 -25.38 -17.85
N GLN A 92 25.24 -26.39 -17.85
CA GLN A 92 25.56 -27.73 -17.38
C GLN A 92 25.07 -28.74 -18.41
N ASP A 93 25.95 -29.65 -18.82
CA ASP A 93 25.64 -30.71 -19.80
C ASP A 93 25.03 -30.22 -21.13
N GLY A 94 25.36 -28.98 -21.54
CA GLY A 94 24.86 -28.35 -22.76
C GLY A 94 23.47 -27.70 -22.61
N GLU A 95 22.91 -27.70 -21.40
CA GLU A 95 21.66 -27.03 -21.05
C GLU A 95 21.95 -25.68 -20.38
N LEU A 96 21.19 -24.65 -20.78
CA LEU A 96 21.27 -23.34 -20.15
C LEU A 96 20.40 -23.34 -18.90
N LEU A 97 21.05 -23.19 -17.74
CA LEU A 97 20.44 -23.21 -16.43
C LEU A 97 20.74 -21.90 -15.71
N ALA A 98 20.05 -21.64 -14.60
CA ALA A 98 20.40 -20.57 -13.69
C ALA A 98 20.43 -21.07 -12.25
N GLY A 99 21.43 -20.64 -11.49
CA GLY A 99 21.55 -20.94 -10.06
C GLY A 99 21.14 -19.74 -9.22
N ASP A 100 20.34 -19.99 -8.17
CA ASP A 100 20.05 -18.98 -7.15
C ASP A 100 21.24 -18.80 -6.22
N VAL A 101 21.73 -17.56 -6.09
CA VAL A 101 22.84 -17.19 -5.19
C VAL A 101 22.39 -16.37 -3.98
N GLY A 102 21.08 -16.30 -3.73
CA GLY A 102 20.45 -15.64 -2.60
C GLY A 102 19.80 -14.29 -2.92
N ILE A 103 19.12 -13.74 -1.92
CA ILE A 103 18.35 -12.50 -1.99
C ILE A 103 19.30 -11.30 -1.85
N ASP A 104 19.57 -10.58 -2.94
CA ASP A 104 20.31 -9.32 -2.91
C ASP A 104 19.34 -8.13 -2.71
N GLY A 105 18.60 -8.13 -1.59
CA GLY A 105 17.68 -7.05 -1.20
C GLY A 105 16.74 -6.58 -2.33
N SER A 106 16.54 -5.26 -2.44
CA SER A 106 15.66 -4.61 -3.44
C SER A 106 16.19 -4.63 -4.89
N ALA A 107 17.31 -5.30 -5.16
CA ALA A 107 17.97 -5.30 -6.47
C ALA A 107 17.61 -6.52 -7.34
N ALA A 108 16.65 -7.35 -6.90
CA ALA A 108 16.12 -8.43 -7.72
C ALA A 108 15.45 -7.88 -9.00
N SER A 109 15.70 -8.53 -10.13
CA SER A 109 15.03 -8.20 -11.39
C SER A 109 13.55 -8.59 -11.33
N ALA A 110 12.70 -7.95 -12.13
CA ALA A 110 11.27 -8.27 -12.16
C ALA A 110 11.00 -9.75 -12.49
N GLU A 111 11.82 -10.35 -13.37
CA GLU A 111 11.73 -11.77 -13.72
C GLU A 111 12.11 -12.68 -12.54
N GLU A 112 13.14 -12.32 -11.78
CA GLU A 112 13.57 -13.08 -10.59
C GLU A 112 12.51 -13.02 -9.49
N ALA A 113 11.90 -11.85 -9.28
CA ALA A 113 10.83 -11.65 -8.31
C ALA A 113 9.53 -12.40 -8.65
N ALA A 114 9.35 -12.81 -9.91
CA ALA A 114 8.18 -13.58 -10.36
C ALA A 114 8.36 -15.09 -10.17
N VAL A 115 9.59 -15.59 -9.95
CA VAL A 115 9.89 -17.03 -9.86
C VAL A 115 9.85 -17.49 -8.40
N HIS A 116 9.18 -18.61 -8.14
CA HIS A 116 9.09 -19.25 -6.83
C HIS A 116 9.71 -20.66 -6.87
N ILE A 117 10.29 -21.08 -5.74
CA ILE A 117 10.95 -22.38 -5.57
C ILE A 117 9.91 -23.39 -5.13
N ILE A 118 9.70 -24.44 -5.92
CA ILE A 118 8.83 -25.56 -5.59
C ILE A 118 9.70 -26.67 -4.99
N ASP A 119 9.37 -27.12 -3.78
CA ASP A 119 10.02 -28.27 -3.17
C ASP A 119 9.46 -29.59 -3.80
N PRO A 120 10.33 -30.59 -4.05
CA PRO A 120 9.92 -31.84 -4.70
C PRO A 120 9.16 -32.82 -3.82
#